data_AF-A0A6N8W138-F1
#
_entry.id   AF-A0A6N8W138-F1
#
_cell.length_a   1.000
_cell.length_b   1.000
_cell.length_c   1.000
_cell.angle_alpha   90.00
_cell.angle_beta   90.00
_cell.angle_gamma   90.00
#
_symmetry.space_group_name_H-M   'P 1'
#
loop_
_entity.id
_entity.type
_entity.pdbx_description
1 polymer ?
#
loop_
_entity_poly.entity_id
_entity_poly.type
_entity_poly.pdbx_seq_one_letter_code
_entity_poly.pdbx_strand_id
1 'polypeptide(L)' 'QSELGQKIYNYGIKMFGLSGQLIPEEPTAPWAGDMPEQYLLAVPSTIYSGTNEIQRNIIATRGLGLPRS' A
#
# COMPACT_ATOMS: atom_id res chain seq x y z
N GLN A 1 -1.63 4.74 5.35
CA GLN A 1 -0.91 4.70 4.06
C GLN A 1 -1.96 4.45 2.98
N SER A 2 -1.97 5.22 1.88
CA SER A 2 -3.05 5.23 0.88
C SER A 2 -2.80 4.26 -0.28
N GLU A 3 -3.66 4.25 -1.31
CA GLU A 3 -3.48 3.50 -2.57
C GLU A 3 -2.12 3.76 -3.23
N LEU A 4 -1.54 4.94 -3.02
CA LEU A 4 -0.21 5.27 -3.53
C LEU A 4 0.87 4.41 -2.87
N GLY A 5 0.77 4.16 -1.56
CA GLY A 5 1.70 3.29 -0.84
C GLY A 5 1.69 1.87 -1.43
N GLN A 6 0.50 1.31 -1.66
CA GLN A 6 0.38 0.01 -2.35
C GLN A 6 1.04 0.01 -3.72
N LYS A 7 0.85 1.07 -4.53
CA LYS A 7 1.48 1.15 -5.85
C LYS A 7 3.01 1.21 -5.76
N ILE A 8 3.54 1.98 -4.81
CA ILE A 8 4.98 2.11 -4.59
C ILE A 8 5.59 0.76 -4.19
N TYR A 9 5.02 0.08 -3.19
CA TYR A 9 5.59 -1.19 -2.73
C TYR A 9 5.40 -2.33 -3.74
N ASN A 10 4.29 -2.35 -4.48
CA ASN A 10 4.11 -3.26 -5.63
C ASN A 10 5.18 -3.03 -6.71
N TYR A 11 5.46 -1.78 -7.03
CA TYR A 11 6.48 -1.44 -8.02
C TYR A 11 7.88 -1.83 -7.53
N GLY A 12 8.22 -1.49 -6.29
CA GLY A 12 9.53 -1.80 -5.72
C GLY A 12 9.81 -3.31 -5.63
N ILE A 13 8.85 -4.12 -5.17
CA ILE A 13 8.98 -5.60 -5.16
C ILE A 13 9.24 -6.13 -6.57
N LYS A 14 8.53 -5.61 -7.58
CA LYS A 14 8.72 -6.02 -8.98
C LYS A 14 10.08 -5.60 -9.53
N MET A 15 10.54 -4.39 -9.18
CA MET A 15 11.85 -3.87 -9.59
C MET A 15 13.00 -4.76 -9.10
N PHE A 16 12.91 -5.26 -7.86
CA PHE A 16 13.92 -6.15 -7.27
C PHE A 16 13.83 -7.61 -7.74
N GLY A 17 12.79 -7.98 -8.50
CA GLY A 17 12.60 -9.35 -9.00
C GLY A 17 12.61 -10.38 -7.87
N LEU A 18 13.31 -11.50 -8.07
CA LEU A 18 13.38 -12.59 -7.09
C LEU A 18 14.00 -12.15 -5.76
N SER A 19 15.04 -11.31 -5.80
CA SER A 19 15.69 -10.81 -4.58
C SER A 19 14.81 -9.89 -3.75
N GLY A 20 13.69 -9.39 -4.30
CA GLY A 20 12.73 -8.57 -3.56
C GLY A 20 12.04 -9.29 -2.41
N GLN A 21 12.14 -10.62 -2.33
CA GLN A 21 11.54 -11.45 -1.28
C GLN A 21 12.49 -11.71 -0.09
N LEU A 22 13.75 -11.29 -0.19
CA LEU A 22 14.74 -11.52 0.87
C LEU A 22 14.45 -10.65 2.08
N ILE A 23 14.63 -11.24 3.27
CA ILE A 23 14.38 -10.63 4.58
C ILE A 23 15.67 -10.04 5.17
N PRO A 24 15.60 -9.20 6.22
CA PRO A 24 16.78 -8.48 6.74
C PRO A 24 17.96 -9.37 7.18
N GLU A 25 17.70 -10.63 7.53
CA GLU A 25 18.70 -11.63 7.90
C GLU A 25 19.57 -12.08 6.73
N GLU A 26 19.12 -11.88 5.48
CA GLU A 26 19.87 -12.25 4.28
C GLU A 26 20.87 -11.13 3.90
N PRO A 27 22.19 -11.37 3.92
CA PRO A 27 23.19 -10.34 3.64
C PRO A 27 23.11 -9.76 2.23
N THR A 28 22.49 -10.48 1.30
CA THR A 28 22.30 -10.07 -0.10
C THR A 28 20.96 -9.39 -0.34
N ALA A 29 20.15 -9.20 0.71
CA ALA A 29 18.84 -8.58 0.59
C ALA A 29 18.96 -7.14 0.11
N PRO A 30 18.30 -6.77 -1.00
CA PRO A 30 18.23 -5.38 -1.43
C PRO A 30 17.47 -4.57 -0.38
N TRP A 31 17.86 -3.31 -0.20
CA TRP A 31 17.19 -2.39 0.73
C TRP A 31 17.06 -2.97 2.15
N ALA A 32 18.10 -3.67 2.63
CA ALA A 32 18.12 -4.30 3.95
C ALA A 32 16.94 -5.25 4.23
N GLY A 33 16.28 -5.78 3.20
CA GLY A 33 15.18 -6.73 3.34
C GLY A 33 13.86 -6.15 3.85
N ASP A 34 13.65 -4.83 3.78
CA ASP A 34 12.42 -4.15 4.27
C ASP A 34 11.22 -4.34 3.31
N MET A 35 11.49 -4.55 2.02
CA MET A 35 10.46 -4.57 0.97
C MET A 35 9.35 -5.61 1.15
N PRO A 36 9.62 -6.87 1.55
CA PRO A 36 8.58 -7.86 1.81
C PRO A 36 7.61 -7.41 2.90
N GLU A 37 8.12 -6.87 4.01
CA GLU A 37 7.29 -6.39 5.12
C GLU A 37 6.40 -5.24 4.67
N GLN A 38 6.98 -4.24 4.02
CA GLN A 38 6.21 -3.08 3.56
C GLN A 38 5.16 -3.45 2.51
N TYR A 39 5.47 -4.38 1.61
CA TYR A 39 4.51 -4.91 0.64
C TYR A 39 3.31 -5.56 1.33
N LEU A 40 3.56 -6.39 2.34
CA LEU A 40 2.50 -7.04 3.12
C LEU A 40 1.68 -6.03 3.94
N LEU A 41 2.32 -5.02 4.53
CA LEU A 41 1.67 -3.97 5.30
C LEU A 41 0.90 -2.96 4.43
N ALA A 42 1.24 -2.85 3.14
CA ALA A 42 0.54 -1.94 2.24
C ALA A 42 -0.92 -2.34 2.03
N VAL A 43 -1.26 -3.64 2.06
CA VAL A 43 -2.64 -4.14 1.89
C VAL A 43 -3.57 -3.69 3.02
N PRO A 44 -3.30 -3.98 4.31
CA PRO A 44 -4.18 -3.55 5.41
C PRO A 44 -4.28 -2.02 5.50
N SER A 45 -3.28 -1.28 4.99
CA SER A 45 -3.26 0.18 5.07
C SER A 45 -4.40 0.90 4.35
N THR A 46 -5.04 0.29 3.34
CA THR A 46 -6.20 0.86 2.63
C THR A 46 -7.54 0.57 3.28
N ILE A 47 -7.54 -0.25 4.33
CA ILE A 47 -8.72 -0.64 5.10
C ILE A 47 -8.69 0.04 6.47
N TYR A 48 -7.49 0.15 7.05
CA TYR A 48 -7.26 0.78 8.34
C TYR A 48 -7.68 2.26 8.34
N SER A 49 -8.35 2.70 9.42
CA SER A 49 -8.88 4.07 9.58
C SER A 49 -10.00 4.46 8.60
N GLY A 50 -10.73 3.46 8.10
CA GLY A 50 -11.83 3.63 7.15
C GLY A 50 -11.37 3.33 5.74
N THR A 51 -12.12 2.47 5.05
CA THR A 51 -11.73 2.01 3.72
C THR A 51 -11.72 3.18 2.72
N ASN A 52 -10.93 3.06 1.65
CA ASN A 52 -10.88 4.08 0.60
C ASN A 52 -12.26 4.35 -0.02
N GLU A 53 -13.14 3.35 -0.10
CA GLU A 53 -14.51 3.50 -0.59
C GLU A 53 -15.33 4.44 0.32
N ILE A 54 -15.18 4.31 1.63
CA ILE A 54 -15.83 5.20 2.60
C ILE A 54 -15.29 6.62 2.44
N GLN A 55 -13.98 6.79 2.31
CA GLN A 55 -13.37 8.11 2.10
C GLN A 55 -13.82 8.76 0.79
N ARG A 56 -13.89 7.99 -0.31
CA ARG A 56 -14.45 8.45 -1.60
C ARG A 56 -15.91 8.88 -1.46
N ASN A 57 -16.73 8.13 -0.73
CA ASN A 57 -18.12 8.49 -0.47
C ASN A 57 -18.25 9.78 0.37
N ILE A 58 -17.37 9.99 1.35
CA ILE A 58 -17.32 11.24 2.12
C ILE A 58 -16.98 12.42 1.21
N ILE A 59 -15.99 12.28 0.32
CA ILE A 59 -15.62 13.33 -0.65
C ILE A 59 -16.81 13.61 -1.60
N ALA A 60 -17.44 12.57 -2.16
CA ALA A 60 -18.57 12.72 -3.05
C ALA A 60 -19.76 13.45 -2.40
N THR A 61 -20.14 13.03 -1.19
CA THR A 61 -21.36 13.54 -0.54
C THR A 61 -21.13 14.85 0.21
N ARG A 62 -20.05 14.96 0.98
CA ARG A 62 -19.76 16.14 1.82
C ARG A 62 -18.91 17.19 1.09
N GLY A 63 -17.99 16.75 0.23
CA GLY A 63 -17.12 17.66 -0.53
C GLY A 63 -17.80 18.19 -1.80
N LEU A 64 -18.48 17.30 -2.55
CA LEU A 64 -19.07 17.62 -3.86
C LEU A 64 -20.60 17.75 -3.85
N GLY A 65 -21.28 17.45 -2.74
CA GLY A 65 -22.74 17.58 -2.62
C GLY A 65 -23.54 16.53 -3.41
N LEU A 66 -22.91 15.42 -3.84
CA LEU A 66 -23.58 14.39 -4.60
C LEU A 66 -24.61 13.64 -3.72
N PRO A 67 -25.78 13.27 -4.28
CA PRO A 67 -26.80 12.52 -3.55
C PRO A 67 -26.28 11.13 -3.15
N ARG A 68 -26.77 10.63 -2.01
CA ARG A 68 -26.48 9.27 -1.54
C ARG A 68 -27.35 8.28 -2.31
N SER A 69 -26.74 7.22 -2.84
CA SER A 69 -27.45 6.01 -3.27
C SER A 69 -27.89 5.18 -2.08
#